data_AF-A0A2W6XGY1-F1
#
_entry.id   AF-A0A2W6XGY1-F1
#
_cell.length_a   1.000
_cell.length_b   1.000
_cell.length_c   1.000
_cell.angle_alpha   90.00
_cell.angle_beta   90.00
_cell.angle_gamma   90.00
#
_symmetry.space_group_name_H-M   'P 1'
#
loop_
_entity.id
_entity.type
_entity.pdbx_description
1 polymer ?
#
loop_
_entity_poly.entity_id
_entity_poly.type
_entity_poly.pdbx_seq_one_letter_code
_entity_poly.pdbx_strand_id
1 'polypeptide(L)'
;MSDETVISLADRRPKLIKPVGGGAVVTNDALYIPMTKVASHEVQWAFQTSFDLDGEKDCPLQGSFLAEPLEDDEPLGSAYEHEHGVSAQFVVGQQLANLIGGAALSPVPFEITVGFYADETGAVRDLSLSIQRRQAD
;
A
#
# COMPACT_ATOMS: atom_id res chain seq x y z
N MET A 1 -19.29 -40.90 25.28
CA MET A 1 -19.80 -39.53 25.43
C MET A 1 -19.09 -38.71 24.39
N SER A 2 -19.83 -38.22 23.40
CA SER A 2 -19.33 -37.55 22.21
C SER A 2 -19.07 -36.08 22.54
N ASP A 3 -17.82 -35.63 22.48
CA ASP A 3 -17.50 -34.20 22.55
C ASP A 3 -17.81 -33.56 21.20
N GLU A 4 -19.07 -33.17 21.00
CA GLU A 4 -19.47 -32.28 19.92
C GLU A 4 -18.97 -30.86 20.26
N THR A 5 -17.72 -30.57 19.88
CA THR A 5 -17.22 -29.20 19.86
C THR A 5 -17.90 -28.47 18.69
N VAL A 6 -19.06 -27.89 18.95
CA VAL A 6 -19.76 -27.01 18.00
C VAL A 6 -18.95 -25.70 17.90
N ILE A 7 -18.12 -25.59 16.87
CA ILE A 7 -17.47 -24.34 16.50
C ILE A 7 -18.54 -23.46 15.84
N SER A 8 -19.09 -22.52 16.59
CA SER A 8 -20.03 -21.52 16.06
C SER A 8 -19.33 -20.67 15.00
N LEU A 9 -19.76 -20.80 13.74
CA LEU A 9 -19.31 -19.99 12.61
C LEU A 9 -19.79 -18.53 12.68
N ALA A 10 -20.59 -18.17 13.70
CA ALA A 10 -21.19 -16.85 13.83
C ALA A 10 -20.22 -15.74 14.31
N ASP A 11 -19.03 -16.10 14.80
CA ASP A 11 -18.02 -15.13 15.28
C ASP A 11 -17.07 -14.61 14.20
N ARG A 12 -17.25 -15.01 12.93
CA ARG A 12 -16.52 -14.43 11.79
C ARG A 12 -17.20 -13.18 11.24
N ARG A 13 -17.72 -12.31 12.10
CA ARG A 13 -17.96 -10.93 11.67
C ARG A 13 -16.57 -10.32 11.40
N PRO A 14 -16.32 -9.72 10.23
CA PRO A 14 -15.10 -8.95 10.03
C PRO A 14 -15.02 -7.95 11.18
N LYS A 15 -13.91 -7.94 11.93
CA LYS A 15 -13.65 -6.82 12.83
C LYS A 15 -13.64 -5.60 11.94
N LEU A 16 -14.61 -4.70 12.12
CA LEU A 16 -14.62 -3.40 11.43
C LEU A 16 -13.27 -2.77 11.73
N ILE A 17 -12.49 -2.59 10.67
CA ILE A 17 -11.15 -2.01 10.77
C ILE A 17 -11.38 -0.50 10.84
N LYS A 18 -10.59 0.20 11.65
CA LYS A 18 -10.66 1.66 11.62
C LYS A 18 -10.22 2.15 10.24
N PRO A 19 -10.83 3.23 9.70
CA PRO A 19 -10.30 3.86 8.50
C PRO A 19 -8.84 4.26 8.70
N VAL A 20 -8.03 4.09 7.65
CA VAL A 20 -6.60 4.42 7.67
C VAL A 20 -6.31 5.34 6.50
N GLY A 21 -5.75 6.52 6.77
CA GLY A 21 -5.40 7.45 5.71
C GLY A 21 -4.32 8.43 6.15
N GLY A 22 -3.53 8.89 5.19
CA GLY A 22 -2.39 9.72 5.48
C GLY A 22 -1.50 10.00 4.28
N GLY A 23 -0.40 10.68 4.56
CA GLY A 23 0.60 11.08 3.57
C GLY A 23 1.95 10.42 3.84
N ALA A 24 2.54 9.78 2.83
CA ALA A 24 3.87 9.20 2.88
C ALA A 24 4.77 9.76 1.77
N VAL A 25 6.08 9.78 2.02
CA VAL A 25 7.08 10.04 0.99
C VAL A 25 7.90 8.77 0.81
N VAL A 26 7.97 8.27 -0.41
CA VAL A 26 8.77 7.10 -0.79
C VAL A 26 9.91 7.58 -1.66
N THR A 27 11.13 7.49 -1.14
CA THR A 27 12.34 7.78 -1.89
C THR A 27 12.69 6.60 -2.80
N ASN A 28 13.39 6.87 -3.90
CA ASN A 28 13.74 5.81 -4.87
C ASN A 28 14.62 4.69 -4.29
N ASP A 29 15.46 4.99 -3.29
CA ASP A 29 16.29 4.01 -2.58
C ASP A 29 15.50 3.09 -1.64
N ALA A 30 14.27 3.47 -1.27
CA ALA A 30 13.36 2.63 -0.50
C ALA A 30 12.60 1.63 -1.37
N LEU A 31 12.60 1.80 -2.71
CA LEU A 31 11.90 0.91 -3.64
C LEU A 31 12.71 -0.34 -3.94
N TYR A 32 12.07 -1.50 -3.84
CA TYR A 32 12.67 -2.78 -4.21
C TYR A 32 11.65 -3.73 -4.81
N ILE A 33 12.12 -4.72 -5.57
CA ILE A 33 11.27 -5.81 -6.06
C ILE A 33 11.28 -6.92 -5.01
N PRO A 34 10.13 -7.28 -4.40
CA PRO A 34 10.09 -8.36 -3.42
C PRO A 34 10.39 -9.70 -4.11
N MET A 35 11.30 -10.50 -3.54
CA MET A 35 11.64 -11.85 -4.04
C MET A 35 10.60 -12.89 -3.60
N THR A 36 9.32 -12.58 -3.78
CA THR A 36 8.22 -13.51 -3.55
C THR A 36 7.76 -14.08 -4.88
N LYS A 37 7.46 -15.38 -4.91
CA LYS A 37 6.87 -16.04 -6.07
C LYS A 37 5.43 -15.54 -6.23
N VAL A 38 5.26 -14.39 -6.88
CA VAL A 38 3.94 -13.85 -7.18
C VAL A 38 3.32 -14.77 -8.23
N ALA A 39 2.11 -15.26 -7.97
CA ALA A 39 1.39 -16.13 -8.90
C ALA A 39 0.94 -15.38 -10.17
N SER A 40 0.92 -14.05 -10.12
CA SER A 40 0.61 -13.18 -11.24
C SER A 40 1.89 -12.68 -11.92
N HIS A 41 1.80 -12.45 -13.23
CA HIS A 41 2.87 -11.87 -14.05
C HIS A 41 3.06 -10.36 -13.83
N GLU A 42 2.52 -9.81 -12.74
CA GLU A 42 2.51 -8.37 -12.48
C GLU A 42 3.80 -7.90 -11.82
N VAL A 43 4.21 -6.70 -12.20
CA VAL A 43 5.34 -6.02 -11.56
C VAL A 43 4.86 -5.40 -10.26
N GLN A 44 5.49 -5.79 -9.16
CA GLN A 44 5.28 -5.21 -7.85
C GLN A 44 6.55 -4.50 -7.36
N TRP A 45 6.42 -3.24 -6.98
CA TRP A 45 7.47 -2.49 -6.29
C TRP A 45 7.08 -2.34 -4.82
N ALA A 46 7.82 -2.97 -3.92
CA ALA A 46 7.63 -2.83 -2.48
C ALA A 46 8.49 -1.68 -1.92
N PHE A 47 8.09 -1.17 -0.77
CA PHE A 47 8.81 -0.13 -0.05
C PHE A 47 8.55 -0.18 1.45
N GLN A 48 9.44 0.44 2.20
CA GLN A 48 9.27 0.74 3.62
C GLN A 48 9.55 2.23 3.82
N THR A 49 8.65 2.91 4.52
CA THR A 49 8.79 4.33 4.84
C THR A 49 8.05 4.66 6.13
N SER A 50 8.01 5.93 6.52
CA SER A 50 7.06 6.45 7.49
C SER A 50 5.97 7.30 6.81
N PHE A 51 4.82 7.40 7.45
CA PHE A 51 3.73 8.25 6.99
C PHE A 51 3.10 8.99 8.17
N ASP A 52 2.48 10.13 7.85
CA ASP A 52 1.67 10.87 8.81
C ASP A 52 0.24 10.34 8.72
N LEU A 53 -0.16 9.55 9.73
CA LEU A 53 -1.53 9.13 9.99
C LEU A 53 -2.27 10.29 10.66
N ASP A 54 -3.58 10.41 10.46
CA ASP A 54 -4.38 11.51 11.03
C ASP A 54 -4.20 11.67 12.56
N GLY A 55 -3.30 12.59 12.95
CA GLY A 55 -2.93 12.87 14.35
C GLY A 55 -1.69 12.14 14.88
N GLU A 56 -1.11 11.19 14.15
CA GLU A 56 0.09 10.44 14.53
C GLU A 56 1.19 10.57 13.47
N LYS A 57 2.37 11.01 13.89
CA LYS A 57 3.51 11.24 13.00
C LYS A 57 4.47 10.07 13.01
N ASP A 58 5.19 9.92 11.90
CA ASP A 58 6.26 8.93 11.76
C ASP A 58 5.78 7.47 11.95
N CYS A 59 4.53 7.17 11.62
CA CYS A 59 3.99 5.81 11.68
C CYS A 59 4.70 4.93 10.64
N PRO A 60 5.17 3.72 10.98
CA PRO A 60 5.77 2.82 9.99
C PRO A 60 4.75 2.42 8.92
N LEU A 61 5.16 2.48 7.65
CA LEU A 61 4.39 2.03 6.50
C LEU A 61 5.20 1.02 5.69
N GLN A 62 4.68 -0.19 5.59
CA GLN A 62 5.13 -1.19 4.63
C GLN A 62 4.18 -1.18 3.44
N GLY A 63 4.65 -0.70 2.30
CA GLY A 63 3.81 -0.50 1.13
C GLY A 63 4.24 -1.31 -0.08
N SER A 64 3.34 -1.41 -1.05
CA SER A 64 3.71 -1.83 -2.41
C SER A 64 2.85 -1.18 -3.47
N PHE A 65 3.43 -0.96 -4.65
CA PHE A 65 2.75 -0.56 -5.87
C PHE A 65 2.58 -1.78 -6.76
N LEU A 66 1.32 -2.09 -7.10
CA LEU A 66 0.94 -3.20 -7.97
C LEU A 66 0.48 -2.67 -9.34
N ALA A 67 1.12 -3.17 -10.39
CA ALA A 67 0.86 -2.77 -11.76
C ALA A 67 -0.27 -3.59 -12.40
N GLU A 68 -1.52 -3.29 -12.02
CA GLU A 68 -2.72 -3.88 -12.61
C GLU A 68 -3.54 -2.81 -13.37
N PRO A 69 -4.32 -3.20 -14.40
CA PRO A 69 -5.31 -2.32 -15.01
C PRO A 69 -6.29 -1.76 -13.96
N LEU A 70 -6.64 -0.48 -14.09
CA LEU A 70 -7.63 0.14 -13.22
C LEU A 70 -9.02 -0.02 -13.85
N GLU A 71 -9.96 -0.52 -13.06
CA GLU A 71 -11.40 -0.53 -13.39
C GLU A 71 -12.12 0.52 -12.54
N ASP A 72 -13.11 1.20 -13.11
CA ASP A 72 -13.71 2.43 -12.52
C ASP A 72 -14.39 2.22 -11.15
N ASP A 73 -14.77 0.98 -10.81
CA ASP A 73 -15.49 0.62 -9.58
C ASP A 73 -14.67 -0.22 -8.58
N GLU A 74 -13.41 -0.54 -8.91
CA GLU A 74 -12.56 -1.38 -8.05
C GLU A 74 -11.74 -0.56 -7.05
N PRO A 75 -11.48 -1.08 -5.84
CA PRO A 75 -10.56 -0.45 -4.89
C PRO A 75 -9.17 -0.26 -5.50
N LEU A 76 -8.53 0.85 -5.16
CA LEU A 76 -7.15 1.17 -5.57
C LEU A 76 -6.11 0.42 -4.71
N GLY A 77 -6.47 -0.78 -4.27
CA GLY A 77 -5.72 -1.64 -3.35
C GLY A 77 -6.31 -1.69 -1.94
N SER A 78 -5.46 -1.98 -0.96
CA SER A 78 -5.85 -2.20 0.43
C SER A 78 -4.84 -1.63 1.42
N ALA A 79 -5.31 -1.18 2.59
CA ALA A 79 -4.46 -0.74 3.68
C ALA A 79 -5.04 -1.14 5.04
N TYR A 80 -4.17 -1.59 5.94
CA TYR A 80 -4.54 -2.12 7.24
C TYR A 80 -3.55 -1.69 8.32
N GLU A 81 -4.08 -1.18 9.43
CA GLU A 81 -3.32 -0.92 10.66
C GLU A 81 -3.13 -2.21 11.46
N HIS A 82 -1.94 -2.40 11.99
CA HIS A 82 -1.57 -3.50 12.87
C HIS A 82 -0.56 -3.04 13.93
N GLU A 83 -0.16 -3.95 14.83
CA GLU A 83 0.73 -3.67 15.98
C GLU A 83 2.14 -3.13 15.62
N HIS A 84 2.51 -3.14 14.33
CA HIS A 84 3.82 -2.71 13.85
C HIS A 84 3.74 -1.51 12.89
N GLY A 85 2.56 -0.90 12.74
CA GLY A 85 2.31 0.19 11.81
C GLY A 85 1.22 -0.17 10.79
N VAL A 86 1.38 0.29 9.56
CA VAL A 86 0.43 0.07 8.47
C VAL A 86 1.05 -0.76 7.36
N SER A 87 0.27 -1.71 6.86
CA SER A 87 0.57 -2.43 5.62
C SER A 87 -0.36 -1.93 4.52
N ALA A 88 0.19 -1.59 3.36
CA ALA A 88 -0.59 -1.12 2.21
C ALA A 88 -0.16 -1.75 0.89
N GLN A 89 -1.12 -2.00 0.02
CA GLN A 89 -0.93 -2.31 -1.38
C GLN A 89 -1.73 -1.30 -2.19
N PHE A 90 -1.09 -0.66 -3.16
CA PHE A 90 -1.67 0.37 -4.00
C PHE A 90 -1.68 -0.10 -5.44
N VAL A 91 -2.85 -0.12 -6.06
CA VAL A 91 -3.01 -0.43 -7.49
C VAL A 91 -2.91 0.87 -8.27
N VAL A 92 -1.99 0.95 -9.22
CA VAL A 92 -1.54 2.23 -9.80
C VAL A 92 -1.73 2.36 -11.31
N GLY A 93 -2.20 1.32 -11.99
CA GLY A 93 -2.26 1.31 -13.45
C GLY A 93 -0.88 1.16 -14.10
N GLN A 94 -0.88 0.72 -15.37
CA GLN A 94 0.36 0.47 -16.10
C GLN A 94 1.21 1.74 -16.32
N GLN A 95 0.58 2.89 -16.57
CA GLN A 95 1.29 4.12 -16.87
C GLN A 95 2.12 4.60 -15.68
N LEU A 96 1.53 4.60 -14.49
CA LEU A 96 2.24 5.03 -13.28
C LEU A 96 3.26 3.99 -12.83
N ALA A 97 2.96 2.69 -12.98
CA ALA A 97 3.93 1.63 -12.74
C ALA A 97 5.21 1.79 -13.57
N ASN A 98 5.10 2.21 -14.83
CA ASN A 98 6.27 2.49 -15.67
C ASN A 98 7.09 3.68 -15.14
N LEU A 99 6.44 4.73 -14.63
CA LEU A 99 7.12 5.88 -14.02
C LEU A 99 7.81 5.49 -12.71
N ILE A 100 7.16 4.68 -11.88
CA ILE A 100 7.73 4.13 -10.63
C ILE A 100 8.96 3.27 -10.94
N GLY A 101 8.86 2.37 -11.93
CA GLY A 101 10.00 1.57 -12.37
C GLY A 101 11.15 2.43 -12.91
N GLY A 102 10.84 3.50 -13.64
CA GLY A 102 11.83 4.48 -14.09
C GLY A 102 12.50 5.22 -12.94
N ALA A 103 11.74 5.61 -11.91
CA ALA A 103 12.25 6.29 -10.72
C ALA A 103 13.13 5.35 -9.87
N ALA A 104 12.68 4.11 -9.63
CA ALA A 104 13.40 3.11 -8.85
C ALA A 104 14.77 2.76 -9.43
N LEU A 105 14.89 2.72 -10.76
CA LEU A 105 16.14 2.41 -11.46
C LEU A 105 16.98 3.66 -11.76
N SER A 106 16.51 4.86 -11.36
CA SER A 106 17.20 6.10 -11.68
C SER A 106 18.43 6.32 -10.81
N PRO A 107 19.56 6.76 -11.38
CA PRO A 107 20.72 7.23 -10.60
C PRO A 107 20.49 8.61 -9.98
N VAL A 108 19.37 9.27 -10.30
CA VAL A 108 18.98 10.58 -9.78
C VAL A 108 18.00 10.37 -8.62
N PRO A 109 18.08 11.14 -7.53
CA PRO A 109 17.13 11.03 -6.43
C PRO A 109 15.71 11.45 -6.87
N PHE A 110 14.74 10.58 -6.59
CA PHE A 110 13.31 10.82 -6.80
C PHE A 110 12.55 10.61 -5.50
N GLU A 111 11.45 11.34 -5.36
CA GLU A 111 10.47 11.20 -4.29
C GLU A 111 9.10 10.94 -4.90
N ILE A 112 8.43 9.92 -4.37
CA ILE A 112 7.04 9.59 -4.68
C ILE A 112 6.22 10.00 -3.47
N THR A 113 5.40 11.04 -3.61
CA THR A 113 4.43 11.41 -2.59
C THR A 113 3.19 10.55 -2.76
N VAL A 114 2.79 9.89 -1.68
CA VAL A 114 1.63 9.01 -1.60
C VAL A 114 0.63 9.62 -0.64
N GLY A 115 -0.56 9.95 -1.12
CA GLY A 115 -1.72 10.26 -0.27
C GLY A 115 -2.76 9.18 -0.46
N PHE A 116 -3.29 8.61 0.61
CA PHE A 116 -4.32 7.58 0.50
C PHE A 116 -5.35 7.63 1.61
N TYR A 117 -6.51 7.04 1.35
CA TYR A 117 -7.55 6.78 2.33
C TYR A 117 -8.15 5.39 2.08
N ALA A 118 -8.15 4.56 3.12
CA ALA A 118 -8.82 3.28 3.17
C ALA A 118 -10.03 3.34 4.11
N ASP A 119 -11.15 2.78 3.65
CA ASP A 119 -12.40 2.71 4.41
C ASP A 119 -12.36 1.63 5.52
N GLU A 120 -13.48 1.43 6.21
CA GLU A 120 -13.59 0.46 7.32
C GLU A 120 -13.43 -1.02 6.90
N THR A 121 -13.42 -1.28 5.60
CA THR A 121 -13.12 -2.61 5.02
C THR A 121 -11.63 -2.77 4.68
N GLY A 122 -10.85 -1.69 4.84
CA GLY A 122 -9.46 -1.58 4.43
C GLY A 122 -9.28 -1.40 2.93
N ALA A 123 -10.35 -1.16 2.17
CA ALA A 123 -10.28 -0.88 0.75
C ALA A 123 -9.81 0.56 0.53
N VAL A 124 -8.74 0.75 -0.25
CA VAL A 124 -8.25 2.09 -0.62
C VAL A 124 -9.22 2.69 -1.63
N ARG A 125 -9.93 3.75 -1.22
CA ARG A 125 -10.92 4.45 -2.05
C ARG A 125 -10.33 5.66 -2.76
N ASP A 126 -9.39 6.31 -2.09
CA ASP A 126 -8.68 7.46 -2.64
C ASP A 126 -7.19 7.17 -2.64
N LEU A 127 -6.54 7.39 -3.78
CA LEU A 127 -5.11 7.29 -3.96
C LEU A 127 -4.63 8.45 -4.82
N SER A 128 -3.69 9.22 -4.29
CA SER A 128 -2.99 10.29 -4.99
C SER A 128 -1.51 9.99 -5.00
N LEU A 129 -0.91 10.08 -6.19
CA LEU A 129 0.50 9.80 -6.40
C LEU A 129 1.13 10.91 -7.22
N SER A 130 2.25 11.43 -6.73
CA SER A 130 3.08 12.40 -7.44
C SER A 130 4.52 11.95 -7.41
N ILE A 131 5.20 11.97 -8.56
CA ILE A 131 6.60 11.57 -8.69
C ILE A 131 7.40 12.81 -9.09
N GLN A 132 8.36 13.19 -8.25
CA GLN A 132 9.16 14.38 -8.46
C GLN A 132 10.64 14.06 -8.36
N ARG A 133 11.41 14.70 -9.22
CA ARG A 133 12.87 14.65 -9.15
C ARG A 133 13.31 15.57 -8.00
N ARG A 134 14.13 15.05 -7.09
CA ARG A 134 14.78 15.89 -6.07
C ARG A 134 15.84 16.72 -6.78
N GLN A 135 15.65 18.04 -6.86
CA GLN A 135 16.73 18.93 -7.25
C GLN A 135 17.72 18.97 -6.09
N ALA A 136 19.01 18.78 -6.38
CA ALA A 136 20.04 19.06 -5.40
C ALA A 136 20.07 20.58 -5.22
N ASP A 137 19.84 21.05 -3.99
CA ASP A 137 20.13 22.43 -3.60
C ASP A 137 21.62 22.74 -3.74
#